data_AF-C3YLE7-F1
#
_entry.id   AF-C3YLE7-F1
#
_cell.length_a   1.000
_cell.length_b   1.000
_cell.length_c   1.000
_cell.angle_alpha   90.00
_cell.angle_beta   90.00
_cell.angle_gamma   90.00
#
_symmetry.space_group_name_H-M   'P 1'
#
loop_
_entity.id
_entity.type
_entity.pdbx_description
1 polymer ?
#
loop_
_entity_poly.entity_id
_entity_poly.type
_entity_poly.pdbx_seq_one_letter_code
_entity_poly.pdbx_strand_id
1 'polypeptide(L)' 'GLDPAAMYFAESPPEARLDPTDAEFVDIIHTDAEMLGGMGPSGMSPVGHVDFYPNGGTNQPGCESCK' A
#
# COMPACT_ATOMS: atom_id res chain seq x y z
N GLY A 1 7.20 1.09 -6.06
CA GLY A 1 5.93 1.81 -5.78
C GLY A 1 6.03 2.51 -4.44
N LEU A 2 5.51 3.74 -4.33
CA LEU A 2 5.50 4.49 -3.07
C LEU A 2 4.04 4.70 -2.67
N ASP A 3 3.65 4.05 -1.57
CA ASP A 3 2.34 4.10 -0.93
C ASP A 3 1.16 3.93 -1.91
N PRO A 4 1.02 2.74 -2.54
CA PRO A 4 0.00 2.52 -3.55
C PRO A 4 -1.40 2.74 -2.99
N ALA A 5 -2.25 3.43 -3.75
CA ALA A 5 -3.63 3.69 -3.34
C ALA A 5 -4.41 2.38 -3.14
N ALA A 6 -5.00 2.17 -1.97
CA ALA A 6 -5.79 0.97 -1.69
C ALA A 6 -7.21 1.06 -2.27
N MET A 7 -7.83 2.24 -2.18
CA MET A 7 -9.19 2.45 -2.69
C MET A 7 -9.26 2.17 -4.19
N TYR A 8 -10.23 1.35 -4.61
CA TYR A 8 -10.45 0.85 -5.97
C TYR A 8 -9.41 -0.14 -6.52
N PHE A 9 -8.20 -0.24 -5.95
CA PHE A 9 -7.12 -1.05 -6.52
C PHE A 9 -6.79 -2.32 -5.73
N ALA A 10 -6.95 -2.31 -4.41
CA ALA A 10 -6.50 -3.41 -3.55
C ALA A 10 -7.13 -4.78 -3.90
N GLU A 11 -8.39 -4.79 -4.33
CA GLU A 11 -9.13 -5.99 -4.78
C GLU A 11 -9.29 -6.06 -6.30
N SER A 12 -8.72 -5.11 -7.03
CA SER A 12 -8.76 -5.13 -8.49
C SER A 12 -7.83 -6.23 -9.04
N PRO A 13 -8.11 -6.74 -10.24
CA PRO A 13 -7.26 -7.78 -10.82
C PRO A 13 -5.88 -7.22 -11.17
N PRO A 14 -4.83 -8.06 -11.24
CA PRO A 14 -3.43 -7.62 -11.44
C PRO A 14 -3.23 -6.66 -12.60
N GLU A 15 -3.99 -6.78 -13.68
CA GLU A 15 -3.86 -5.90 -14.86
C GLU A 15 -4.32 -4.46 -14.61
N ALA A 16 -5.03 -4.22 -13.50
CA ALA A 16 -5.59 -2.92 -13.12
C ALA A 16 -4.94 -2.30 -11.88
N ARG A 17 -3.96 -2.97 -11.26
CA ARG A 17 -3.21 -2.48 -10.09
C ARG A 17 -1.71 -2.67 -10.28
N LEU A 18 -0.94 -2.13 -9.36
CA LEU A 18 0.47 -2.48 -9.26
C LEU A 18 0.61 -3.95 -8.84
N ASP A 19 1.45 -4.68 -9.54
CA ASP A 19 1.68 -6.11 -9.33
C ASP A 19 3.17 -6.46 -9.57
N PRO A 20 3.71 -7.53 -8.95
CA PRO A 20 5.10 -7.94 -9.18
C PRO A 20 5.39 -8.25 -10.66
N THR A 21 4.40 -8.63 -11.46
CA THR A 21 4.60 -8.95 -12.88
C THR A 21 4.81 -7.73 -13.78
N ASP A 22 4.61 -6.51 -13.26
CA ASP A 22 4.76 -5.27 -14.03
C ASP A 22 6.22 -4.91 -14.37
N ALA A 23 7.21 -5.51 -13.68
CA ALA A 23 8.62 -5.30 -13.93
C ALA A 23 9.49 -6.50 -13.49
N GLU A 24 10.77 -6.51 -13.86
CA GLU A 24 11.73 -7.54 -13.39
C GLU A 24 11.89 -7.56 -11.87
N PHE A 25 11.73 -6.39 -11.24
CA PHE A 25 11.74 -6.24 -9.79
C PHE A 25 10.88 -5.03 -9.40
N VAL A 26 10.08 -5.19 -8.36
CA VAL A 26 9.11 -4.19 -7.87
C VAL A 26 9.27 -4.14 -6.36
N ASP A 27 9.79 -3.05 -5.83
CA ASP A 27 9.86 -2.76 -4.41
C ASP A 27 8.78 -1.74 -4.02
N ILE A 28 8.11 -1.98 -2.90
CA ILE A 28 7.01 -1.14 -2.42
C ILE A 28 7.37 -0.58 -1.05
N ILE A 29 7.04 0.69 -0.82
CA ILE A 29 7.10 1.30 0.50
C ILE A 29 5.70 1.72 0.89
N HIS A 30 5.17 1.16 1.97
CA HIS A 30 3.85 1.47 2.53
C HIS A 30 4.02 2.47 3.67
N THR A 31 3.40 3.64 3.58
CA THR A 31 3.51 4.69 4.59
C THR A 31 2.18 5.15 5.15
N ASP A 32 1.06 4.91 4.47
CA ASP A 32 -0.31 5.21 4.90
C ASP A 32 -1.26 4.08 4.47
N ALA A 33 -0.89 2.84 4.78
CA ALA A 33 -1.62 1.64 4.38
C ALA A 33 -2.79 1.27 5.33
N GLU A 34 -3.07 2.11 6.33
CA GLU A 34 -4.16 1.90 7.27
C GLU A 34 -5.52 1.90 6.55
N MET A 35 -6.45 1.11 7.08
CA MET A 35 -7.78 0.99 6.51
C MET A 35 -8.57 2.29 6.74
N LEU A 36 -8.98 2.97 5.67
CA LEU A 36 -9.70 4.25 5.74
C LEU A 36 -10.94 4.14 6.67
N GLY A 37 -10.90 4.75 7.85
CA GLY A 37 -12.00 4.73 8.81
C GLY A 37 -12.48 3.34 9.28
N GLY A 38 -11.64 2.30 9.16
CA GLY A 38 -12.02 0.91 9.45
C GLY A 38 -13.07 0.33 8.48
N MET A 39 -13.32 0.98 7.34
CA MET A 39 -14.24 0.51 6.28
C MET A 39 -13.56 0.64 4.90
N GLY A 40 -13.51 -0.45 4.14
CA GLY A 40 -12.86 -0.48 2.82
C GLY A 40 -11.59 -1.33 2.79
N PRO A 41 -10.95 -1.48 1.61
CA PRO A 41 -9.82 -2.38 1.47
C PRO A 41 -8.54 -1.78 2.07
N SER A 42 -7.76 -2.61 2.75
CA SER A 42 -6.49 -2.21 3.34
C SER A 42 -5.39 -2.10 2.29
N GLY A 43 -4.55 -1.07 2.39
CA GLY A 43 -3.33 -0.93 1.60
C GLY A 43 -2.20 -1.89 2.04
N MET A 44 -2.39 -2.63 3.14
CA MET A 44 -1.33 -3.46 3.72
C MET A 44 -1.00 -4.71 2.90
N SER A 45 -1.86 -5.09 1.95
CA SER A 45 -1.62 -6.23 1.08
C SER A 45 -0.35 -6.02 0.25
N PRO A 46 0.59 -6.99 0.22
CA PRO A 46 1.80 -6.84 -0.56
C PRO A 46 1.47 -6.85 -2.05
N VAL A 47 2.11 -5.94 -2.81
CA VAL A 47 1.93 -5.80 -4.26
C VAL A 47 3.26 -5.73 -5.01
N GLY A 48 4.38 -5.95 -4.30
CA GLY A 48 5.71 -6.04 -4.90
C GLY A 48 6.37 -7.40 -4.72
N HIS A 49 7.58 -7.49 -5.24
CA HIS A 49 8.52 -8.55 -4.90
C HIS A 49 9.03 -8.38 -3.46
N VAL A 50 9.15 -7.12 -3.01
CA VAL A 50 9.52 -6.76 -1.64
C VAL A 50 8.65 -5.58 -1.21
N ASP A 51 8.06 -5.68 -0.02
CA ASP A 51 7.22 -4.65 0.57
C ASP A 51 7.80 -4.21 1.92
N PHE A 52 8.10 -2.92 2.03
CA PHE A 52 8.63 -2.28 3.23
C PHE A 52 7.52 -1.52 3.94
N TYR A 53 7.46 -1.64 5.27
CA TYR A 53 6.47 -0.98 6.11
C TYR A 53 7.17 -0.15 7.20
N PRO A 54 7.77 1.00 6.84
CA PRO A 54 8.36 1.91 7.81
C PRO A 54 7.37 2.24 8.92
N ASN A 55 7.81 2.14 10.18
CA ASN A 55 7.00 2.44 11.35
C ASN A 55 5.66 1.67 11.40
N GLY A 56 5.61 0.47 10.81
CA GLY A 56 4.40 -0.35 10.74
C GLY A 56 3.49 -0.07 9.53
N GLY A 57 3.88 0.86 8.65
CA GLY A 57 3.17 1.18 7.40
C GLY A 57 1.96 2.10 7.55
N THR A 58 1.76 2.68 8.75
CA THR A 58 0.61 3.52 9.07
C THR A 58 1.06 4.89 9.60
N ASN A 59 1.08 5.10 10.91
CA ASN A 59 1.36 6.41 11.49
C ASN A 59 2.86 6.73 11.46
N GLN A 60 3.28 7.51 10.46
CA GLN A 60 4.67 7.93 10.33
C GLN A 60 5.03 9.04 11.35
N PRO A 61 6.22 8.98 11.98
CA PRO A 61 6.69 10.03 12.88
C PRO A 61 6.72 11.40 12.18
N GLY A 62 6.10 12.40 12.81
CA GLY A 62 6.04 13.77 12.28
C GLY A 62 4.82 14.07 11.41
N CYS A 63 4.01 13.07 11.06
CA CYS A 63 2.68 13.28 10.49
C CYS A 63 1.65 13.42 11.61
N GLU A 64 0.71 14.37 11.49
CA GLU A 64 -0.51 14.31 12.28
C GLU A 64 -1.30 13.07 11.82
N SER A 65 -1.90 12.34 12.76
CA SER A 65 -2.74 11.18 12.43
C SER A 65 -3.80 11.60 11.41
N CYS A 66 -3.96 10.82 10.34
CA CYS A 66 -4.98 11.04 9.32
C CYS A 66 -6.35 11.16 10.03
N LYS A 67 -6.97 12.35 10.00
CA LYS A 67 -8.26 12.63 10.64
C LYS A 67 -9.42 12.18 9.78
#